data_AF-A0A9X3WZ19-F1
#
_entry.id   AF-A0A9X3WZ19-F1
#
_cell.length_a   1.000
_cell.length_b   1.000
_cell.length_c   1.000
_cell.angle_alpha   90.00
_cell.angle_beta   90.00
_cell.angle_gamma   90.00
#
_symmetry.space_group_name_H-M   'P 1'
#
loop_
_entity.id
_entity.type
_entity.pdbx_description
1 polymer ?
#
loop_
_entity_poly.entity_id
_entity_poly.type
_entity_poly.pdbx_seq_one_letter_code
_entity_poly.pdbx_strand_id
1 'polypeptide(L)'
;MHVAFVVHMVKGSDADTLLSEETKRDTQAVVMSLEDAGKMGFSTSGITTKPGQEVNIIVVARRDAQWVRRQIEAHDHVAGFHEVDVNLA
;
A
#
# COMPACT_ATOMS: atom_id res chain seq x y z
N MET A 1 15.17 -4.35 -5.12
CA MET A 1 14.76 -3.70 -3.85
C MET A 1 13.37 -3.14 -4.06
N HIS A 2 12.44 -3.48 -3.19
CA HIS A 2 11.04 -3.08 -3.27
C HIS A 2 10.72 -2.13 -2.12
N VAL A 3 9.67 -1.33 -2.29
CA VAL A 3 9.12 -0.46 -1.26
C VAL A 3 7.68 -0.91 -1.03
N ALA A 4 7.31 -1.04 0.24
CA ALA A 4 5.92 -1.21 0.61
C ALA A 4 5.37 0.06 1.23
N PHE A 5 4.20 0.46 0.78
CA PHE A 5 3.42 1.54 1.36
C PHE A 5 2.37 0.93 2.27
N VAL A 6 2.42 1.29 3.54
CA VAL A 6 1.37 0.95 4.50
C VAL A 6 0.37 2.10 4.49
N VAL A 7 -0.76 1.87 3.83
CA VAL A 7 -1.77 2.89 3.55
C VAL A 7 -2.96 2.71 4.47
N HIS A 8 -3.24 3.72 5.29
CA HIS A 8 -4.42 3.77 6.14
C HIS A 8 -5.55 4.44 5.37
N MET A 9 -6.60 3.66 5.09
CA MET A 9 -7.78 4.10 4.38
C MET A 9 -8.97 4.29 5.32
N VAL A 10 -9.94 5.09 4.89
CA VAL A 10 -11.27 5.14 5.50
C VAL A 10 -11.96 3.79 5.29
N LYS A 11 -12.50 3.21 6.37
CA LYS A 11 -13.18 1.90 6.34
C LYS A 11 -14.31 1.87 5.30
N GLY A 12 -14.36 0.79 4.51
CA GLY A 12 -15.34 0.59 3.45
C GLY A 12 -14.97 1.23 2.12
N SER A 13 -13.78 1.83 2.02
CA SER A 13 -13.23 2.31 0.75
C SER A 13 -12.59 1.16 -0.02
N ASP A 14 -12.73 1.17 -1.34
CA ASP A 14 -12.20 0.11 -2.19
C ASP A 14 -10.69 0.26 -2.39
N ALA A 15 -9.92 -0.73 -1.93
CA ALA A 15 -8.46 -0.74 -2.07
C ALA A 15 -8.01 -0.81 -3.54
N ASP A 16 -8.83 -1.39 -4.43
CA ASP A 16 -8.49 -1.44 -5.85
C ASP A 16 -8.48 -0.06 -6.50
N THR A 17 -9.10 0.94 -5.88
CA THR A 17 -9.10 2.34 -6.35
C THR A 17 -7.85 3.12 -5.96
N LEU A 18 -7.00 2.58 -5.07
CA LEU A 18 -5.76 3.23 -4.63
C LEU A 18 -4.78 3.52 -5.78
N LEU A 19 -4.78 2.66 -6.79
CA LEU A 19 -3.96 2.79 -7.98
C LEU A 19 -4.82 2.59 -9.21
N SER A 20 -4.64 3.44 -10.21
CA SER A 20 -5.24 3.19 -11.52
C SER A 20 -4.69 1.89 -12.13
N GLU A 21 -5.51 1.23 -12.95
CA GLU A 21 -5.10 0.00 -13.67
C GLU A 21 -3.87 0.22 -14.55
N GLU A 22 -3.70 1.43 -15.09
CA GLU A 22 -2.47 1.82 -15.80
C GLU A 22 -1.27 1.82 -14.87
N THR A 23 -1.38 2.43 -13.69
CA THR A 23 -0.30 2.46 -12.70
C THR A 23 0.05 1.05 -12.25
N LYS A 24 -0.94 0.20 -11.94
CA LYS A 24 -0.70 -1.20 -11.56
C LYS A 24 0.06 -1.96 -12.64
N ARG A 25 -0.34 -1.81 -13.90
CA ARG A 25 0.31 -2.46 -15.05
C ARG A 25 1.73 -1.95 -15.28
N ASP A 26 1.95 -0.65 -15.23
CA ASP A 26 3.25 -0.07 -15.60
C ASP A 26 4.29 -0.22 -14.49
N THR A 27 3.85 -0.11 -13.24
CA THR A 27 4.74 -0.23 -12.06
C THR A 27 4.82 -1.64 -11.50
N GLN A 28 3.95 -2.55 -11.98
CA GLN A 28 3.76 -3.90 -11.42
C GLN A 28 3.47 -3.85 -9.91
N ALA A 29 2.79 -2.79 -9.45
CA ALA A 29 2.43 -2.62 -8.05
C ALA A 29 1.38 -3.65 -7.64
N VAL A 30 1.59 -4.28 -6.49
CA VAL A 30 0.67 -5.24 -5.89
C VAL A 30 -0.02 -4.57 -4.71
N VAL A 31 -1.34 -4.49 -4.75
CA VAL A 31 -2.17 -4.01 -3.64
C VAL A 31 -2.75 -5.22 -2.92
N MET A 32 -2.64 -5.25 -1.60
CA MET A 32 -3.13 -6.36 -0.78
C MET A 32 -3.58 -5.89 0.60
N SER A 33 -4.37 -6.70 1.28
CA SER A 33 -4.76 -6.45 2.67
C SER A 33 -3.58 -6.64 3.63
N LEU A 34 -3.68 -6.07 4.84
CA LEU A 34 -2.70 -6.31 5.90
C LEU A 34 -2.55 -7.81 6.23
N GLU A 35 -3.64 -8.56 6.17
CA GLU A 35 -3.65 -10.00 6.45
C GLU A 35 -2.87 -10.79 5.41
N ASP A 36 -3.04 -10.44 4.13
CA ASP A 36 -2.32 -11.11 3.03
C ASP A 36 -0.84 -10.73 3.00
N ALA A 37 -0.51 -9.48 3.36
CA ALA A 37 0.88 -9.07 3.55
C ALA A 37 1.56 -9.89 4.66
N GLY A 38 0.85 -10.15 5.77
CA GLY A 38 1.34 -11.03 6.83
C GLY A 38 1.69 -12.44 6.32
N LYS A 39 0.88 -13.00 5.41
CA LYS A 39 1.15 -14.30 4.77
C LYS A 39 2.37 -14.26 3.85
N MET A 40 2.65 -13.12 3.22
CA MET A 40 3.82 -12.92 2.37
C MET A 40 5.12 -12.64 3.15
N GLY A 41 5.08 -12.69 4.49
CA GLY A 41 6.25 -12.47 5.35
C GLY A 41 6.54 -10.99 5.64
N PHE A 42 5.59 -10.08 5.37
CA PHE A 42 5.70 -8.71 5.86
C PHE A 42 5.55 -8.69 7.37
N SER A 43 6.48 -8.01 8.04
CA SER A 43 6.33 -7.75 9.47
C SER A 43 5.19 -6.76 9.67
N THR A 44 4.03 -7.28 10.06
CA THR A 44 2.85 -6.47 10.43
C THR A 44 2.93 -5.96 11.87
N SER A 45 3.97 -6.35 12.60
CA SER A 45 4.24 -5.96 13.98
C SER A 45 4.51 -4.45 14.07
N GLY A 46 3.51 -3.69 14.53
CA GLY A 46 3.58 -2.23 14.66
C GLY A 46 2.56 -1.48 13.78
N ILE A 47 1.92 -2.18 12.85
CA ILE A 47 0.83 -1.59 12.05
C ILE A 47 -0.43 -1.56 12.92
N THR A 48 -0.80 -0.37 13.36
CA THR A 48 -1.98 -0.18 14.22
C THR A 48 -3.14 0.36 13.39
N THR A 49 -4.23 -0.39 13.30
CA THR A 49 -5.48 0.08 12.69
C THR A 49 -6.30 0.85 13.73
N LYS A 50 -6.75 2.07 13.40
CA LYS A 50 -7.67 2.81 14.28
C LYS A 50 -9.12 2.37 14.01
N PRO A 51 -10.03 2.54 14.98
CA PRO A 51 -11.46 2.33 14.74
C PRO A 51 -11.94 3.19 13.57
N GLY A 52 -12.54 2.57 12.55
CA GLY A 52 -13.00 3.26 11.34
C GLY A 52 -11.94 3.39 10.23
N GLN A 53 -10.78 2.75 10.37
CA GLN A 53 -9.75 2.67 9.34
C GLN A 53 -9.47 1.22 8.94
N GLU A 54 -9.04 1.06 7.69
CA GLU A 54 -8.52 -0.19 7.13
C GLU A 54 -7.10 0.05 6.64
N VAL A 55 -6.27 -1.00 6.66
CA VAL A 55 -4.90 -0.90 6.17
C VAL A 55 -4.73 -1.76 4.94
N ASN A 56 -4.25 -1.13 3.88
CA ASN A 56 -3.84 -1.77 2.65
C ASN A 56 -2.34 -1.59 2.47
N ILE A 57 -1.72 -2.61 1.91
CA ILE A 57 -0.29 -2.67 1.64
C ILE A 57 -0.12 -2.60 0.13
N ILE A 58 0.69 -1.66 -0.34
CA ILE A 58 1.05 -1.55 -1.75
C ILE A 58 2.53 -1.82 -1.88
N VAL A 59 2.90 -2.88 -2.62
CA VAL A 59 4.30 -3.23 -2.85
C VAL A 59 4.68 -2.89 -4.28
N VAL A 60 5.80 -2.19 -4.46
CA VAL A 60 6.26 -1.75 -5.78
C VAL A 60 7.77 -1.76 -5.86
N ALA A 61 8.33 -1.84 -7.08
CA ALA A 61 9.75 -1.66 -7.28
C ALA A 61 10.19 -0.25 -6.83
N ARG A 62 11.36 -0.15 -6.18
CA ARG A 62 11.85 1.12 -5.62
C ARG A 62 11.97 2.26 -6.64
N ARG A 63 12.24 1.94 -7.91
CA ARG A 63 12.30 2.92 -9.00
C ARG A 63 10.95 3.59 -9.29
N ASP A 64 9.86 2.88 -9.01
CA ASP A 64 8.48 3.29 -9.32
C ASP A 64 7.75 3.83 -8.07
N ALA A 65 8.39 3.78 -6.90
CA ALA A 65 7.83 4.23 -5.62
C ALA A 65 7.35 5.68 -5.65
N GLN A 66 8.07 6.58 -6.34
CA GLN A 66 7.67 7.99 -6.47
C GLN A 66 6.35 8.18 -7.22
N TRP A 67 6.01 7.28 -8.14
CA TRP A 67 4.76 7.35 -8.90
C TRP A 67 3.59 6.88 -8.05
N VAL A 68 3.76 5.73 -7.38
CA VAL A 68 2.77 5.18 -6.44
C VAL A 68 2.50 6.17 -5.30
N ARG A 69 3.55 6.78 -4.73
CA ARG A 69 3.42 7.79 -3.68
C ARG A 69 2.51 8.95 -4.09
N ARG A 70 2.71 9.51 -5.29
CA ARG A 70 1.89 10.63 -5.78
C ARG A 70 0.42 10.27 -5.92
N GLN A 71 0.12 9.04 -6.33
CA GLN A 71 -1.27 8.55 -6.41
C GLN A 71 -1.90 8.43 -5.01
N ILE A 72 -1.17 7.86 -4.05
CA ILE A 72 -1.64 7.73 -2.66
C ILE A 72 -1.87 9.12 -2.04
N GLU A 73 -0.95 10.07 -2.24
CA GLU A 73 -1.08 11.45 -1.74
C GLU A 73 -2.28 12.19 -2.34
N ALA A 74 -2.69 11.85 -3.56
CA ALA A 74 -3.81 12.47 -4.26
C ALA A 74 -5.17 11.78 -3.97
N HIS A 75 -5.19 10.69 -3.21
CA HIS A 75 -6.38 9.86 -3.05
C HIS A 75 -7.25 10.30 -1.85
N ASP A 76 -8.50 10.69 -2.10
CA ASP A 76 -9.40 11.30 -1.11
C ASP A 76 -9.68 10.43 0.12
N HIS A 77 -9.64 9.10 -0.03
CA HIS A 77 -9.93 8.17 1.06
C HIS A 77 -8.70 7.70 1.85
N VAL A 78 -7.51 8.24 1.54
CA VAL A 78 -6.28 7.95 2.28
C VAL A 78 -6.18 8.89 3.48
N ALA A 79 -6.20 8.31 4.68
CA ALA A 79 -6.01 9.05 5.93
C ALA A 79 -4.53 9.27 6.28
N GLY A 80 -3.64 8.46 5.69
CA GLY A 80 -2.19 8.59 5.86
C GLY A 80 -1.47 7.33 5.38
N PHE A 81 -0.17 7.45 5.17
CA PHE A 81 0.66 6.30 4.79
C PHE A 81 2.10 6.46 5.27
N HIS A 82 2.85 5.36 5.29
CA HIS A 82 4.29 5.39 5.45
C HIS A 82 4.97 4.35 4.55
N GLU A 83 6.23 4.62 4.23
CA GLU A 83 7.06 3.79 3.36
C GLU A 83 7.95 2.88 4.22
N VAL A 84 8.04 1.61 3.83
CA VAL A 84 9.00 0.66 4.39
C VAL A 84 9.77 -0.03 3.28
N ASP A 85 11.08 -0.12 3.45
CA ASP A 85 11.93 -0.87 2.54
C ASP A 85 11.74 -2.36 2.75
N VAL A 86 11.44 -3.08 1.67
CA VAL A 86 11.20 -4.52 1.73
C VAL A 86 12.08 -5.28 0.76
N ASN A 87 12.64 -6.36 1.29
CA ASN A 87 13.46 -7.29 0.54
C ASN A 87 12.60 -8.53 0.26
N LEU A 88 11.86 -8.47 -0.86
CA LEU A 88 11.22 -9.66 -1.41
C LEU A 88 12.33 -10.54 -1.97
N ALA A 89 12.51 -11.72 -1.35
CA ALA A 89 13.49 -12.73 -1.73
C ALA A 89 13.12 -13.43 -3.05
#